data_AF-A0A1Q4W8G4-F1
#
_entry.id   AF-A0A1Q4W8G4-F1
#
_cell.length_a   1.000
_cell.length_b   1.000
_cell.length_c   1.000
_cell.angle_alpha   90.00
_cell.angle_beta   90.00
_cell.angle_gamma   90.00
#
_symmetry.space_group_name_H-M   'P 1'
#
loop_
_entity.id
_entity.type
_entity.pdbx_description
1 polymer ?
#
loop_
_entity_poly.entity_id
_entity_poly.type
_entity_poly.pdbx_seq_one_letter_code
_entity_poly.pdbx_strand_id
1 'polypeptide(L)'
;MTSDETTIPAVGVRPLDEVFDAIETANRRPQPWGGFDHGVLGAYRWATGAQIAAPVTAVAALGATGPCRAQLLAECQAAAVHLRDALEERTDPAYALGTYQALAWLCGHHEDRP
;
A
#
# COMPACT_ATOMS: atom_id res chain seq x y z
N MET A 1 -14.87 35.02 -7.43
CA MET A 1 -13.64 34.59 -6.74
C MET A 1 -13.90 33.17 -6.26
N THR A 2 -13.59 32.18 -7.08
CA THR A 2 -13.68 30.77 -6.71
C THR A 2 -12.51 30.47 -5.79
N SER A 3 -12.82 30.13 -4.54
CA SER A 3 -11.83 29.54 -3.65
C SER A 3 -11.31 28.27 -4.32
N ASP A 4 -10.06 28.27 -4.77
CA ASP A 4 -9.34 27.04 -5.07
C ASP A 4 -9.22 26.29 -3.73
N GLU A 5 -10.21 25.46 -3.46
CA GLU A 5 -10.15 24.45 -2.42
C GLU A 5 -9.01 23.52 -2.81
N THR A 6 -7.83 23.84 -2.28
CA THR A 6 -6.59 23.12 -2.54
C THR A 6 -6.79 21.73 -1.93
N THR A 7 -7.33 20.81 -2.74
CA THR A 7 -7.59 19.45 -2.32
C THR A 7 -6.23 18.85 -2.00
N ILE A 8 -5.99 18.59 -0.71
CA ILE A 8 -4.75 17.98 -0.24
C ILE A 8 -4.63 16.63 -0.98
N PRO A 9 -3.53 16.39 -1.71
CA PRO A 9 -3.32 15.12 -2.40
C PRO A 9 -3.38 13.98 -1.40
N ALA A 10 -4.12 12.92 -1.72
CA ALA A 10 -4.33 11.77 -0.84
C ALA A 10 -4.17 10.46 -1.61
N VAL A 11 -3.74 9.43 -0.87
CA VAL A 11 -3.63 8.05 -1.33
C VAL A 11 -4.60 7.22 -0.50
N GLY A 12 -5.70 6.79 -1.12
CA GLY A 12 -6.81 6.18 -0.40
C GLY A 12 -7.48 7.21 0.52
N VAL A 13 -7.39 7.01 1.84
CA VAL A 13 -7.89 7.96 2.85
C VAL A 13 -6.77 8.71 3.57
N ARG A 14 -5.50 8.44 3.24
CA ARG A 14 -4.34 9.03 3.91
C ARG A 14 -3.79 10.21 3.09
N PRO A 15 -3.48 11.36 3.70
CA PRO A 15 -2.72 12.42 3.07
C PRO A 15 -1.42 11.91 2.45
N LEU A 16 -1.03 12.47 1.30
CA LEU A 16 0.14 12.00 0.54
C LEU A 16 1.45 12.19 1.31
N ASP A 17 1.58 13.27 2.08
CA ASP A 17 2.71 13.53 2.98
C ASP A 17 2.82 12.47 4.09
N GLU A 18 1.70 12.08 4.70
CA GLU A 18 1.67 10.98 5.68
C GLU A 18 2.18 9.66 5.08
N VAL A 19 1.86 9.38 3.81
CA VAL A 19 2.35 8.19 3.12
C VAL A 19 3.85 8.28 2.82
N PHE A 20 4.37 9.46 2.44
CA PHE A 20 5.81 9.65 2.27
C PHE A 20 6.58 9.49 3.59
N ASP A 21 6.07 10.01 4.69
CA ASP A 21 6.64 9.82 6.03
C ASP A 21 6.64 8.33 6.44
N ALA A 22 5.59 7.60 6.07
CA ALA A 22 5.51 6.15 6.28
C ALA A 22 6.57 5.39 5.46
N ILE A 23 6.79 5.78 4.19
CA ILE A 23 7.86 5.23 3.35
C ILE A 23 9.24 5.49 3.98
N GLU A 24 9.50 6.71 4.45
CA GLU A 24 10.78 7.03 5.09
C GLU A 24 10.98 6.23 6.38
N THR A 25 9.93 6.09 7.19
CA THR A 25 9.96 5.30 8.42
C THR A 25 10.25 3.82 8.12
N ALA A 26 9.58 3.23 7.12
CA ALA A 26 9.82 1.85 6.71
C ALA A 26 11.25 1.64 6.17
N ASN A 27 11.79 2.60 5.40
CA ASN A 27 13.18 2.53 4.91
C ASN A 27 14.24 2.62 6.02
N ARG A 28 13.90 3.18 7.19
CA ARG A 28 14.81 3.28 8.35
C ARG A 28 14.91 1.99 9.17
N ARG A 29 14.11 0.96 8.87
CA ARG A 29 14.16 -0.32 9.58
C ARG A 29 15.51 -1.03 9.38
N PRO A 30 16.02 -1.74 10.40
CA PRO A 30 17.27 -2.49 10.30
C PRO A 30 17.27 -3.49 9.13
N GLN A 31 18.41 -3.60 8.45
CA GLN A 31 18.61 -4.53 7.34
C GLN A 31 19.32 -5.82 7.81
N PRO A 32 19.16 -6.95 7.10
CA PRO A 32 18.40 -7.11 5.85
C PRO A 32 16.88 -7.08 6.06
N TRP A 33 16.16 -6.56 5.06
CA TRP A 33 14.70 -6.53 5.06
C TRP A 33 14.11 -7.92 4.79
N GLY A 34 13.03 -8.23 5.50
CA GLY A 34 12.28 -9.48 5.29
C GLY A 34 11.17 -9.32 4.24
N GLY A 35 10.48 -10.43 3.94
CA GLY A 35 9.32 -10.41 3.04
C GLY A 35 8.25 -9.40 3.46
N PHE A 36 8.04 -9.25 4.77
CA PHE A 36 7.13 -8.26 5.34
C PHE A 36 7.48 -6.82 4.95
N ASP A 37 8.72 -6.39 5.17
CA ASP A 37 9.17 -5.04 4.84
C ASP A 37 9.09 -4.77 3.33
N HIS A 38 9.41 -5.78 2.51
CA HIS A 38 9.24 -5.72 1.07
C HIS A 38 7.78 -5.55 0.64
N GLY A 39 6.85 -6.24 1.31
CA GLY A 39 5.41 -6.08 1.07
C GLY A 39 4.90 -4.68 1.42
N VAL A 40 5.29 -4.17 2.59
CA VAL A 40 4.92 -2.81 3.04
C VAL A 40 5.44 -1.75 2.06
N LEU A 41 6.74 -1.79 1.75
CA LEU A 41 7.36 -0.81 0.85
C LEU A 41 6.83 -0.93 -0.59
N GLY A 42 6.58 -2.16 -1.07
CA GLY A 42 5.99 -2.39 -2.38
C GLY A 42 4.60 -1.77 -2.52
N ALA A 43 3.75 -1.96 -1.50
CA ALA A 43 2.42 -1.34 -1.45
C ALA A 43 2.51 0.20 -1.47
N TYR A 44 3.34 0.81 -0.63
CA TYR A 44 3.48 2.27 -0.60
C TYR A 44 4.07 2.86 -1.89
N ARG A 45 5.05 2.19 -2.50
CA ARG A 45 5.63 2.66 -3.77
C ARG A 45 4.64 2.58 -4.91
N TRP A 46 3.82 1.53 -4.96
CA TRP A 46 2.75 1.46 -5.95
C TRP A 46 1.70 2.54 -5.70
N ALA A 47 1.30 2.73 -4.44
CA ALA A 47 0.29 3.70 -4.06
C ALA A 47 0.69 5.17 -4.32
N THR A 48 2.00 5.47 -4.31
CA THR A 48 2.57 6.78 -4.66
C THR A 48 3.07 6.89 -6.11
N GLY A 49 2.82 5.86 -6.95
CA GLY A 49 3.20 5.84 -8.36
C GLY A 49 4.69 5.62 -8.63
N ALA A 50 5.52 5.43 -7.59
CA ALA A 50 6.93 5.06 -7.73
C ALA A 50 7.12 3.63 -8.30
N GLN A 51 6.08 2.79 -8.22
CA GLN A 51 6.00 1.49 -8.88
C GLN A 51 4.73 1.43 -9.75
N ILE A 52 4.86 0.92 -10.98
CA ILE A 52 3.75 0.90 -11.94
C ILE A 52 2.73 -0.20 -11.63
N ALA A 53 3.21 -1.40 -11.34
CA ALA A 53 2.38 -2.59 -11.15
C ALA A 53 2.03 -2.83 -9.69
N ALA A 54 0.79 -3.27 -9.44
CA ALA A 54 0.31 -3.62 -8.12
C ALA A 54 1.05 -4.86 -7.55
N PRO A 55 1.32 -4.90 -6.24
CA PRO A 55 2.18 -5.92 -5.61
C PRO A 55 1.64 -7.36 -5.65
N VAL A 56 0.33 -7.54 -5.80
CA VAL A 56 -0.38 -8.83 -5.81
C VAL A 56 -0.99 -9.09 -7.19
N THR A 57 -1.75 -8.14 -7.73
CA THR A 57 -2.48 -8.37 -9.00
C THR A 57 -1.67 -8.05 -10.26
N ALA A 58 -0.50 -7.40 -10.10
CA ALA A 58 0.31 -6.86 -11.19
C ALA A 58 -0.41 -5.86 -12.11
N VAL A 59 -1.60 -5.38 -11.72
CA VAL A 59 -2.37 -4.40 -12.49
C VAL A 59 -1.66 -3.05 -12.43
N ALA A 60 -1.55 -2.37 -13.58
CA ALA A 60 -0.97 -1.05 -13.64
C ALA A 60 -1.86 0.00 -12.95
N ALA A 61 -1.26 0.93 -12.21
CA ALA A 61 -1.95 2.12 -11.72
C ALA A 61 -2.54 2.93 -12.88
N LEU A 62 -3.81 3.34 -12.78
CA LEU A 62 -4.52 4.08 -13.85
C LEU A 62 -4.47 5.60 -13.66
N GLY A 63 -4.09 6.10 -12.48
CA GLY A 63 -4.01 7.53 -12.19
C GLY A 63 -2.63 8.13 -12.47
N ALA A 64 -2.58 9.46 -12.61
CA ALA A 64 -1.35 10.19 -12.93
C ALA A 64 -0.26 10.09 -11.84
N THR A 65 -0.65 9.90 -10.59
CA THR A 65 0.25 9.85 -9.43
C THR A 65 0.20 8.51 -8.70
N GLY A 66 -0.58 7.55 -9.19
CA GLY A 66 -0.82 6.28 -8.50
C GLY A 66 -2.20 5.68 -8.78
N PRO A 67 -2.55 4.57 -8.12
CA PRO A 67 -3.85 3.93 -8.26
C PRO A 67 -4.97 4.83 -7.75
N CYS A 68 -6.14 4.76 -8.41
CA CYS A 68 -7.33 5.38 -7.86
C CYS A 68 -7.85 4.60 -6.63
N ARG A 69 -8.77 5.18 -5.87
CA ARG A 69 -9.34 4.55 -4.66
C ARG A 69 -9.91 3.15 -4.91
N ALA A 70 -10.55 2.93 -6.06
CA ALA A 70 -11.10 1.62 -6.42
C ALA A 70 -10.00 0.57 -6.65
N GLN A 71 -8.88 0.97 -7.27
CA GLN A 71 -7.72 0.08 -7.45
C GLN A 71 -7.06 -0.26 -6.12
N LEU A 72 -6.91 0.71 -5.21
CA LEU A 72 -6.38 0.44 -3.86
C LEU A 72 -7.24 -0.56 -3.09
N LEU A 73 -8.56 -0.40 -3.13
CA LEU A 73 -9.49 -1.31 -2.46
C LEU A 73 -9.44 -2.72 -3.08
N ALA A 74 -9.44 -2.80 -4.41
CA ALA A 74 -9.33 -4.09 -5.11
C ALA A 74 -8.03 -4.81 -4.77
N GLU A 75 -6.90 -4.08 -4.73
CA GLU A 75 -5.61 -4.65 -4.35
C GLU A 75 -5.58 -5.08 -2.88
N CYS A 76 -6.20 -4.29 -1.98
CA CYS A 76 -6.31 -4.64 -0.57
C CYS A 76 -7.09 -5.95 -0.38
N GLN A 77 -8.17 -6.14 -1.14
CA GLN A 77 -8.95 -7.38 -1.13
C GLN A 77 -8.15 -8.55 -1.71
N ALA A 78 -7.41 -8.34 -2.80
CA ALA A 78 -6.52 -9.35 -3.37
C ALA A 78 -5.42 -9.76 -2.39
N ALA A 79 -4.80 -8.80 -1.68
CA ALA A 79 -3.79 -9.08 -0.66
C ALA A 79 -4.37 -9.88 0.51
N ALA A 80 -5.61 -9.61 0.94
CA ALA A 80 -6.28 -10.39 1.97
C ALA A 80 -6.53 -11.85 1.55
N VAL A 81 -6.93 -12.07 0.29
CA VAL A 81 -7.09 -13.41 -0.29
C VAL A 81 -5.73 -14.12 -0.35
N HIS A 82 -4.71 -13.45 -0.89
CA HIS A 82 -3.37 -14.02 -1.01
C HIS A 82 -2.75 -14.39 0.34
N LEU A 83 -2.99 -13.59 1.38
CA LEU A 83 -2.58 -13.90 2.75
C LEU A 83 -3.29 -15.16 3.28
N ARG A 84 -4.60 -15.28 3.07
CA ARG A 84 -5.36 -16.46 3.49
C ARG A 84 -4.82 -17.71 2.78
N ASP A 85 -4.63 -17.64 1.47
CA ASP A 85 -4.14 -18.78 0.67
C ASP A 85 -2.74 -19.21 1.14
N ALA A 86 -1.83 -18.26 1.41
CA ALA A 86 -0.50 -18.57 1.94
C ALA A 86 -0.54 -19.29 3.31
N LEU A 87 -1.47 -18.88 4.19
CA LEU A 87 -1.69 -19.53 5.48
C LEU A 87 -2.26 -20.95 5.32
N GLU A 88 -3.20 -21.16 4.40
CA GLU A 88 -3.80 -22.46 4.09
C GLU A 88 -2.78 -23.43 3.49
N GLU A 89 -1.94 -22.96 2.57
CA GLU A 89 -0.90 -23.74 1.91
C GLU A 89 0.37 -23.93 2.76
N ARG A 90 0.45 -23.29 3.93
CA ARG A 90 1.62 -23.29 4.82
C ARG A 90 2.90 -22.78 4.13
N THR A 91 2.76 -21.79 3.26
CA THR A 91 3.86 -21.04 2.65
C THR A 91 4.22 -19.82 3.52
N ASP A 92 5.28 -19.07 3.18
CA ASP A 92 5.67 -17.87 3.93
C ASP A 92 4.68 -16.71 3.67
N PRO A 93 3.87 -16.31 4.65
CA PRO A 93 2.86 -15.27 4.46
C PRO A 93 3.43 -13.85 4.65
N ALA A 94 4.72 -13.69 4.98
CA ALA A 94 5.26 -12.41 5.44
C ALA A 94 5.06 -11.28 4.42
N TYR A 95 5.32 -11.54 3.14
CA TYR A 95 5.09 -10.55 2.07
C TYR A 95 3.61 -10.19 1.90
N ALA A 96 2.73 -11.19 1.90
CA ALA A 96 1.29 -10.99 1.80
C ALA A 96 0.74 -10.19 2.99
N LEU A 97 1.23 -10.48 4.20
CA LEU A 97 0.86 -9.79 5.43
C LEU A 97 1.27 -8.32 5.39
N GLY A 98 2.53 -8.02 5.03
CA GLY A 98 3.01 -6.63 4.95
C GLY A 98 2.27 -5.82 3.89
N THR A 99 2.01 -6.42 2.73
CA THR A 99 1.23 -5.81 1.64
C THR A 99 -0.19 -5.50 2.10
N TYR A 100 -0.86 -6.47 2.74
CA TYR A 100 -2.22 -6.31 3.25
C TYR A 100 -2.30 -5.21 4.32
N GLN A 101 -1.39 -5.20 5.32
CA GLN A 101 -1.44 -4.20 6.38
C GLN A 101 -1.22 -2.78 5.86
N ALA A 102 -0.28 -2.60 4.93
CA ALA A 102 -0.03 -1.30 4.30
C ALA A 102 -1.26 -0.82 3.50
N LEU A 103 -1.86 -1.69 2.69
CA LEU A 103 -3.05 -1.35 1.90
C LEU A 103 -4.28 -1.13 2.78
N ALA A 104 -4.46 -1.90 3.85
CA ALA A 104 -5.54 -1.73 4.81
C ALA A 104 -5.45 -0.36 5.52
N TRP A 105 -4.24 0.07 5.89
CA TRP A 105 -4.01 1.40 6.46
C TRP A 105 -4.31 2.52 5.45
N LEU A 106 -3.85 2.40 4.20
CA LEU A 106 -4.15 3.35 3.11
C LEU A 106 -5.66 3.43 2.82
N CYS A 107 -6.38 2.31 2.93
CA CYS A 107 -7.83 2.23 2.72
C CYS A 107 -8.64 2.69 3.94
N GLY A 108 -8.00 2.94 5.09
CA GLY A 108 -8.68 3.31 6.35
C GLY A 108 -9.35 2.14 7.06
N HIS A 109 -8.98 0.90 6.74
CA HIS A 109 -9.42 -0.27 7.49
C HIS A 109 -8.66 -0.43 8.81
N HIS A 110 -7.42 0.06 8.86
CA HIS A 110 -6.62 0.15 10.08
C HIS A 110 -6.18 1.60 10.32
N GLU A 111 -6.14 1.99 11.59
CA GLU A 111 -5.62 3.30 12.01
C GLU A 111 -4.10 3.28 12.14
N ASP A 112 -3.55 2.20 12.68
CA ASP A 112 -2.12 2.04 12.87
C ASP A 112 -1.45 1.63 11.56
N ARG A 113 -0.34 2.32 11.24
CA ARG A 113 0.56 1.92 10.15
C ARG A 113 1.44 0.74 10.58
N PRO A 114 1.76 -0.20 9.68
CA PRO A 114 2.60 -1.36 9.96
C PRO A 114 4.05 -1.01 10.26
#